data_AF-M5BL30-F1
#
_entry.id   AF-M5BL30-F1
#
_cell.length_a   1.000
_cell.length_b   1.000
_cell.length_c   1.000
_cell.angle_alpha   90.00
_cell.angle_beta   90.00
_cell.angle_gamma   90.00
#
_symmetry.space_group_name_H-M   'P 1'
#
loop_
_entity.id
_entity.type
_entity.pdbx_description
1 polymer ?
#
loop_
_entity_poly.entity_id
_entity_poly.type
_entity_poly.pdbx_seq_one_letter_code
_entity_poly.pdbx_strand_id
1 'polypeptide(L)'
;MNSPAPDKRTGKIYETIRFYTFSLPCFDNLLNLFYLEGKKLIPGNIGDLLTPLGLAYWICDDGCFCQKSRAIFLSTNSFTLSEVNVLVDVLKNKFGLICTINSQNGKPRIRISPKSLPVIQSLLEPVMPSMMRFKLGL
;
A
#
# COMPACT_ATOMS: atom_id res chain seq x y z
N MET A 1 32.62 -4.82 9.09
CA MET A 1 31.22 -5.23 8.83
C MET A 1 31.27 -6.37 7.83
N ASN A 2 30.64 -7.51 8.12
CA ASN A 2 30.64 -8.66 7.19
C ASN A 2 29.75 -8.34 5.99
N SER A 3 30.25 -8.58 4.78
CA SER A 3 29.48 -8.42 3.54
C SER A 3 28.25 -9.33 3.55
N PRO A 4 27.08 -8.87 3.08
CA PRO A 4 25.88 -9.70 3.04
C PRO A 4 26.10 -10.89 2.09
N ALA A 5 25.64 -12.07 2.49
CA ALA A 5 25.64 -13.24 1.61
C ALA A 5 24.67 -13.01 0.43
N PRO A 6 24.99 -13.54 -0.78
CA PRO A 6 24.10 -13.44 -1.93
C PRO A 6 22.79 -14.17 -1.68
N ASP A 7 21.69 -13.61 -2.19
CA ASP A 7 20.37 -14.24 -2.19
C ASP A 7 20.42 -15.56 -2.99
N LYS A 8 19.93 -16.65 -2.38
CA LYS A 8 20.01 -17.99 -2.98
C LYS A 8 19.20 -18.16 -4.26
N ARG A 9 18.15 -17.36 -4.47
CA ARG A 9 17.29 -17.43 -5.67
C ARG A 9 17.87 -16.65 -6.84
N THR A 10 18.53 -15.52 -6.58
CA THR A 10 18.97 -14.61 -7.65
C THR A 10 20.49 -14.53 -7.80
N GLY A 11 21.26 -15.00 -6.81
CA GLY A 11 22.71 -14.86 -6.73
C GLY A 11 23.18 -13.43 -6.47
N LYS A 12 22.27 -12.47 -6.27
CA LYS A 12 22.58 -11.05 -6.09
C LYS A 12 22.72 -10.71 -4.60
N ILE A 13 23.58 -9.74 -4.30
CA ILE A 13 23.66 -9.13 -2.97
C ILE A 13 22.65 -7.98 -2.93
N TYR A 14 21.84 -7.95 -1.87
CA TYR A 14 20.89 -6.88 -1.62
C TYR A 14 21.26 -6.17 -0.33
N GLU A 15 21.24 -4.85 -0.36
CA GLU A 15 21.37 -4.02 0.83
C GLU A 15 19.98 -3.66 1.34
N THR A 16 19.82 -3.62 2.66
CA THR A 16 18.55 -3.28 3.30
C THR A 16 18.83 -2.52 4.58
N ILE A 17 18.12 -1.41 4.76
CA ILE A 17 18.11 -0.67 6.02
C ILE A 17 16.91 -1.16 6.82
N ARG A 18 17.12 -1.46 8.09
CA ARG A 18 16.04 -1.88 9.01
C ARG A 18 16.04 -0.99 10.24
N PHE A 19 14.85 -0.69 10.71
CA PHE A 19 14.59 0.04 11.93
C PHE A 19 13.46 -0.65 12.68
N TYR A 20 13.58 -0.74 14.00
CA TYR A 20 12.57 -1.34 14.87
C TYR A 20 12.28 -0.37 16.02
N THR A 21 10.99 -0.21 16.34
CA THR A 21 10.56 0.49 17.55
C THR A 21 10.59 -0.45 18.75
N PHE A 22 10.57 0.10 19.97
CA PHE A 22 10.21 -0.69 21.15
C PHE A 22 8.74 -1.12 21.08
N SER A 23 8.45 -2.28 21.64
CA SER A 23 7.07 -2.74 21.85
C SER A 23 6.48 -1.97 23.04
N LEU A 24 5.62 -1.00 22.73
CA LEU A 24 5.03 -0.08 23.71
C LEU A 24 3.50 -0.18 23.66
N PRO A 25 2.79 -0.03 24.81
CA PRO A 25 1.32 -0.12 24.86
C PRO A 25 0.57 0.89 23.99
N CYS A 26 1.21 1.99 23.59
CA CYS A 26 0.61 2.95 22.68
C CYS A 26 0.29 2.36 21.29
N PHE A 27 0.90 1.24 20.91
CA PHE A 27 0.62 0.52 19.68
C PHE A 27 -0.53 -0.49 19.81
N ASP A 28 -1.02 -0.80 21.02
CA ASP A 28 -2.06 -1.81 21.25
C ASP A 28 -3.36 -1.44 20.53
N ASN A 29 -3.70 -0.16 20.49
CA ASN A 29 -4.86 0.33 19.74
C ASN A 29 -4.77 -0.02 18.25
N LEU A 30 -3.59 0.13 17.64
CA LEU A 30 -3.39 -0.23 16.23
C LEU A 30 -3.37 -1.74 16.05
N LEU A 31 -2.75 -2.48 16.97
CA LEU A 31 -2.74 -3.94 16.94
C LEU A 31 -4.16 -4.49 16.97
N ASN A 32 -4.98 -4.07 17.94
CA ASN A 32 -6.34 -4.55 18.13
C ASN A 32 -7.29 -4.18 16.98
N LEU A 33 -7.03 -3.07 16.28
CA LEU A 33 -7.82 -2.68 15.10
C LEU A 33 -7.51 -3.54 13.88
N PHE A 34 -6.24 -3.85 13.66
CA PHE A 34 -5.78 -4.47 12.41
C PHE A 34 -5.46 -5.96 12.54
N TYR A 35 -5.52 -6.55 13.74
CA TYR A 35 -5.22 -7.96 13.96
C TYR A 35 -6.31 -8.64 14.79
N LEU A 36 -6.75 -9.80 14.31
CA LEU A 36 -7.61 -10.73 15.03
C LEU A 36 -6.91 -12.09 15.03
N GLU A 37 -6.74 -12.69 16.21
CA GLU A 37 -6.09 -14.01 16.37
C GLU A 37 -4.72 -14.11 15.68
N GLY A 38 -3.91 -13.04 15.75
CA GLY A 38 -2.59 -12.98 15.14
C GLY A 38 -2.58 -12.80 13.62
N LYS A 39 -3.75 -12.71 12.97
CA LYS A 39 -3.89 -12.47 11.54
C LYS A 39 -4.29 -11.03 11.26
N LYS A 40 -3.56 -10.38 10.34
CA LYS A 40 -3.90 -9.03 9.88
C LYS A 40 -5.23 -9.04 9.11
N LEU A 41 -6.08 -8.07 9.36
CA LEU A 41 -7.33 -7.82 8.66
C LEU A 41 -7.53 -6.34 8.32
N ILE A 42 -8.54 -6.05 7.50
CA ILE A 42 -9.02 -4.68 7.25
C ILE A 42 -10.20 -4.36 8.17
N PRO A 43 -10.08 -3.37 9.09
CA PRO A 43 -11.18 -3.05 10.01
C PRO A 43 -12.34 -2.37 9.29
N GLY A 44 -13.56 -2.55 9.81
CA GLY A 44 -14.77 -1.97 9.23
C GLY A 44 -14.78 -0.43 9.19
N ASN A 45 -14.05 0.22 10.10
CA ASN A 45 -13.90 1.68 10.15
C ASN A 45 -12.67 2.19 9.37
N ILE A 46 -12.07 1.39 8.48
CA ILE A 46 -10.91 1.82 7.68
C ILE A 46 -11.21 3.08 6.85
N GLY A 47 -12.48 3.29 6.48
CA GLY A 47 -12.97 4.51 5.85
C GLY A 47 -12.71 5.76 6.68
N ASP A 48 -12.83 5.69 8.01
CA ASP A 48 -12.57 6.83 8.89
C ASP A 48 -11.07 7.02 9.10
N LEU A 49 -10.36 5.91 9.33
CA LEU A 49 -8.93 5.90 9.67
C LEU A 49 -8.01 6.32 8.51
N LEU A 50 -8.34 5.95 7.27
CA LEU A 50 -7.44 6.16 6.13
C LEU A 50 -7.46 7.63 5.69
N THR A 51 -6.39 8.37 5.99
CA THR A 51 -6.19 9.77 5.58
C THR A 51 -5.41 9.86 4.26
N PRO A 52 -5.31 11.04 3.62
CA PRO A 52 -4.41 11.23 2.48
C PRO A 52 -2.96 10.84 2.78
N LEU A 53 -2.45 11.17 3.97
CA LEU A 53 -1.11 10.76 4.40
C LEU A 53 -0.99 9.24 4.54
N GLY A 54 -2.02 8.58 5.10
CA GLY A 54 -2.07 7.12 5.17
C GLY A 54 -2.08 6.46 3.79
N LEU A 55 -2.82 7.02 2.83
CA LEU A 55 -2.82 6.56 1.44
C LEU A 55 -1.47 6.77 0.77
N ALA A 56 -0.79 7.89 1.05
CA ALA A 56 0.56 8.14 0.56
C ALA A 56 1.55 7.07 1.06
N TYR A 57 1.57 6.78 2.36
CA TYR A 57 2.42 5.71 2.91
C TYR A 57 2.08 4.34 2.32
N TRP A 58 0.79 4.04 2.15
CA TRP A 58 0.39 2.77 1.54
C TRP A 58 0.88 2.63 0.10
N ILE A 59 0.84 3.69 -0.72
CA ILE A 59 1.44 3.70 -2.06
C ILE A 59 2.96 3.60 -1.98
N CYS A 60 3.61 4.30 -1.03
CA CYS A 60 5.04 4.21 -0.82
C CYS A 60 5.50 2.77 -0.56
N ASP A 61 4.75 2.01 0.23
CA ASP A 61 5.09 0.62 0.55
C ASP A 61 4.68 -0.33 -0.59
N ASP A 62 3.37 -0.45 -0.84
CA ASP A 62 2.80 -1.52 -1.68
C ASP A 62 2.35 -1.04 -3.09
N GLY A 63 2.50 0.25 -3.36
CA GLY A 63 2.15 0.86 -4.64
C GLY A 63 3.18 0.60 -5.74
N CYS A 64 2.70 0.48 -6.97
CA CYS A 64 3.53 0.36 -8.16
C CYS A 64 2.88 1.11 -9.33
N PHE A 65 3.61 2.06 -9.91
CA PHE A 65 3.21 2.74 -11.13
C PHE A 65 3.61 1.93 -12.36
N CYS A 66 2.65 1.63 -13.23
CA CYS A 66 2.93 0.97 -14.49
C CYS A 66 3.00 1.99 -15.62
N GLN A 67 4.20 2.25 -16.14
CA GLN A 67 4.41 3.22 -17.21
C GLN A 67 3.59 2.92 -18.48
N LYS A 68 3.46 1.64 -18.86
CA LYS A 68 2.71 1.22 -20.06
C LYS A 68 1.23 1.52 -19.98
N SER A 69 0.60 1.23 -18.83
CA SER A 69 -0.84 1.43 -18.66
C SER A 69 -1.20 2.74 -17.99
N ARG A 70 -0.21 3.49 -17.49
CA ARG A 70 -0.33 4.69 -16.64
C ARG A 70 -1.18 4.46 -15.39
N ALA A 71 -1.36 3.20 -14.97
CA ALA A 71 -2.15 2.85 -13.79
C ALA A 71 -1.25 2.70 -12.56
N ILE A 72 -1.80 3.03 -11.40
CA ILE A 72 -1.19 2.68 -10.11
C ILE A 72 -1.81 1.38 -9.63
N PHE A 73 -1.00 0.49 -9.11
CA PHE A 73 -1.46 -0.77 -8.54
C PHE A 73 -1.05 -0.87 -7.08
N LEU A 74 -1.96 -1.33 -6.22
CA LEU A 74 -1.67 -1.63 -4.81
C LEU A 74 -1.66 -3.14 -4.59
N SER A 75 -0.55 -3.65 -4.07
CA SER A 75 -0.36 -5.07 -3.79
C SER A 75 -1.13 -5.49 -2.54
N THR A 76 -2.34 -6.01 -2.72
CA THR A 76 -3.25 -6.43 -1.62
C THR A 76 -3.36 -7.95 -1.48
N ASN A 77 -2.38 -8.68 -1.98
CA ASN A 77 -2.41 -10.14 -2.10
C ASN A 77 -2.38 -10.89 -0.75
N SER A 78 -2.23 -10.18 0.37
CA SER A 78 -2.30 -10.74 1.71
C SER A 78 -3.70 -10.70 2.33
N PHE A 79 -4.64 -10.01 1.68
CA PHE A 79 -6.03 -9.86 2.13
C PHE A 79 -6.99 -10.71 1.31
N THR A 80 -8.15 -11.00 1.89
CA THR A 80 -9.26 -11.67 1.20
C THR A 80 -9.92 -10.73 0.18
N LEU A 81 -10.67 -11.29 -0.76
CA LEU A 81 -11.41 -10.49 -1.75
C LEU A 81 -12.43 -9.55 -1.07
N SER A 82 -13.08 -10.00 0.02
CA SER A 82 -14.04 -9.18 0.76
C SER A 82 -13.37 -7.94 1.37
N GLU A 83 -12.21 -8.11 2.01
CA GLU A 83 -11.43 -7.00 2.56
C GLU A 83 -10.94 -6.04 1.47
N VAL A 84 -10.53 -6.57 0.31
CA VAL A 84 -10.11 -5.74 -0.82
C VAL A 84 -11.28 -4.95 -1.42
N ASN A 85 -12.49 -5.50 -1.42
CA ASN A 85 -13.68 -4.74 -1.81
C ASN A 85 -13.93 -3.55 -0.87
N VAL A 86 -13.81 -3.75 0.45
CA VAL A 86 -13.92 -2.63 1.43
C VAL A 86 -12.89 -1.54 1.11
N LEU A 87 -11.64 -1.91 0.83
CA LEU A 87 -10.60 -0.95 0.45
C LEU A 87 -10.94 -0.21 -0.84
N VAL A 88 -11.45 -0.91 -1.86
CA VAL A 88 -11.87 -0.29 -3.13
C VAL A 88 -13.02 0.70 -2.91
N ASP A 89 -13.99 0.36 -2.07
CA ASP A 89 -15.12 1.24 -1.77
C ASP A 89 -14.68 2.50 -1.02
N VAL A 90 -13.73 2.38 -0.08
CA VAL A 90 -13.13 3.56 0.57
C VAL A 90 -12.38 4.42 -0.44
N LEU A 91 -11.56 3.82 -1.32
CA LEU A 91 -10.82 4.57 -2.35
C LEU A 91 -11.76 5.35 -3.28
N LYS A 92 -12.88 4.73 -3.67
CA LYS A 92 -13.91 5.37 -4.50
C LYS A 92 -14.64 6.48 -3.75
N ASN A 93 -15.21 6.17 -2.59
CA ASN A 93 -16.16 7.05 -1.92
C ASN A 93 -15.46 8.20 -1.18
N LYS A 94 -14.30 7.95 -0.55
CA LYS A 94 -13.58 8.96 0.23
C LYS A 94 -12.65 9.83 -0.61
N PHE A 95 -11.99 9.24 -1.61
CA PHE A 95 -10.94 9.91 -2.39
C PHE A 95 -11.33 10.16 -3.84
N GLY A 96 -12.53 9.75 -4.28
CA GLY A 96 -12.98 9.95 -5.66
C GLY A 96 -12.17 9.16 -6.69
N LEU A 97 -11.53 8.04 -6.28
CA LEU A 97 -10.64 7.27 -7.15
C LEU A 97 -11.41 6.18 -7.91
N ILE A 98 -11.09 6.03 -9.19
CA ILE A 98 -11.66 4.99 -10.04
C ILE A 98 -10.78 3.75 -9.90
N CYS A 99 -11.26 2.77 -9.14
CA CYS A 99 -10.53 1.54 -8.82
C CYS A 99 -11.25 0.28 -9.29
N THR A 100 -10.47 -0.71 -9.74
CA THR A 100 -10.93 -2.08 -10.04
C THR A 100 -10.07 -3.09 -9.28
N ILE A 101 -10.61 -4.30 -9.08
CA ILE A 101 -9.83 -5.42 -8.55
C ILE A 101 -9.36 -6.28 -9.72
N ASN A 102 -8.07 -6.55 -9.76
CA ASN A 102 -7.44 -7.46 -10.70
C ASN A 102 -6.89 -8.68 -9.92
N SER A 103 -6.64 -9.78 -10.61
CA SER A 103 -5.96 -10.94 -10.03
C SER A 103 -4.50 -10.97 -10.49
N GLN A 104 -3.58 -11.18 -9.55
CA GLN A 104 -2.17 -11.48 -9.82
C GLN A 104 -1.81 -12.76 -9.10
N ASN A 105 -1.44 -13.81 -9.84
CA ASN A 105 -1.13 -15.14 -9.30
C ASN A 105 -2.25 -15.70 -8.40
N GLY A 106 -3.51 -15.50 -8.79
CA GLY A 106 -4.68 -15.95 -8.03
C GLY A 106 -5.02 -15.11 -6.79
N LYS A 107 -4.31 -14.01 -6.55
CA LYS A 107 -4.49 -13.14 -5.38
C LYS A 107 -5.00 -11.74 -5.80
N PRO A 108 -5.86 -11.11 -4.98
CA PRO A 108 -6.47 -9.82 -5.34
C PRO A 108 -5.45 -8.69 -5.29
N ARG A 109 -5.53 -7.78 -6.26
CA ARG A 109 -4.71 -6.58 -6.38
C ARG A 109 -5.58 -5.41 -6.81
N ILE A 110 -5.46 -4.25 -6.16
CA ILE A 110 -6.21 -3.06 -6.57
C ILE A 110 -5.48 -2.39 -7.72
N ARG A 111 -6.24 -2.01 -8.76
CA ARG A 111 -5.79 -1.17 -9.87
C ARG A 111 -6.53 0.16 -9.81
N ILE A 112 -5.78 1.25 -9.68
CA ILE A 112 -6.26 2.62 -9.77
C ILE A 112 -6.11 3.07 -11.23
N SER A 113 -7.21 3.53 -11.82
CA SER A 113 -7.28 3.95 -13.21
C SER A 113 -6.39 5.15 -13.50
N PRO A 114 -5.79 5.24 -14.70
CA PRO A 114 -5.08 6.45 -15.15
C PRO A 114 -5.95 7.71 -15.10
N LYS A 115 -7.27 7.54 -15.23
CA LYS A 115 -8.24 8.65 -15.12
C LYS A 115 -8.22 9.33 -13.75
N SER A 116 -7.75 8.64 -12.71
CA SER A 116 -7.61 9.20 -11.36
C SER A 116 -6.20 9.74 -11.06
N LEU A 117 -5.27 9.72 -12.03
CA LEU A 117 -3.93 10.27 -11.82
C LEU A 117 -3.95 11.76 -11.43
N PRO A 118 -4.71 12.66 -12.09
CA PRO A 118 -4.71 14.06 -11.69
C PRO A 118 -5.21 14.25 -10.26
N VAL A 119 -6.26 13.50 -9.87
CA VAL A 119 -6.83 13.54 -8.52
C VAL A 119 -5.81 13.06 -7.49
N ILE A 120 -5.20 11.89 -7.72
CA ILE A 120 -4.29 11.29 -6.75
C ILE A 120 -2.96 12.06 -6.64
N GLN A 121 -2.46 12.62 -7.74
CA GLN A 121 -1.26 13.46 -7.73
C GLN A 121 -1.51 14.75 -6.95
N SER A 122 -2.60 15.46 -7.23
CA SER A 122 -2.98 16.67 -6.48
C SER A 122 -3.19 16.39 -4.99
N LEU A 123 -3.79 15.24 -4.65
CA LEU A 123 -4.04 14.84 -3.27
C LEU A 123 -2.77 14.45 -2.51
N LEU A 124 -1.84 13.74 -3.16
CA LEU A 124 -0.74 13.06 -2.47
C LEU A 124 0.63 13.70 -2.66
N GLU A 125 0.86 14.45 -3.74
CA GLU A 125 2.16 15.10 -3.97
C GLU A 125 2.62 15.98 -2.79
N PRO A 126 1.75 16.79 -2.15
CA PRO A 126 2.17 17.65 -1.03
C PRO A 126 2.60 16.88 0.23
N VAL A 127 2.08 15.66 0.43
CA VAL A 127 2.31 14.85 1.63
C VAL A 127 3.26 13.67 1.40
N MET A 128 3.53 13.32 0.14
CA MET A 128 4.41 12.21 -0.23
C MET A 128 5.87 12.69 -0.32
N PRO A 129 6.82 11.97 0.31
CA PRO A 129 8.24 12.25 0.15
C PRO A 129 8.65 12.29 -1.31
N SER A 130 9.44 13.29 -1.70
CA SER A 130 9.84 13.52 -3.11
C SER A 130 10.45 12.28 -3.76
N MET A 131 11.28 11.53 -3.01
CA MET A 131 11.91 10.29 -3.48
C MET A 131 10.94 9.15 -3.83
N MET A 132 9.67 9.23 -3.39
CA MET A 132 8.65 8.21 -3.67
C MET A 132 7.63 8.63 -4.73
N ARG A 133 7.68 9.89 -5.21
CA ARG A 133 6.70 10.45 -6.16
C ARG A 133 6.70 9.75 -7.53
N PHE A 134 7.79 9.06 -7.88
CA PHE A 134 7.82 8.19 -9.08
C PHE A 134 6.73 7.10 -9.04
N LYS A 135 6.25 6.69 -7.86
CA LYS A 135 5.11 5.77 -7.70
C LYS A 135 3.75 6.40 -8.06
N LEU A 136 3.69 7.71 -8.25
CA LEU A 136 2.56 8.45 -8.81
C LEU A 136 2.76 8.79 -10.30
N GLY A 137 3.89 8.39 -10.89
CA GLY A 137 4.26 8.75 -12.26
C GLY A 137 4.66 10.23 -12.43
N LEU A 138 5.18 10.83 -11.35
CA LEU A 138 5.81 12.15 -11.29
C LEU A 138 7.34 12.03 -11.32
#